data_AF-A0A7S3AUY1-F1
#
_entry.id   AF-A0A7S3AUY1-F1
#
_cell.length_a   1.000
_cell.length_b   1.000
_cell.length_c   1.000
_cell.angle_alpha   90.00
_cell.angle_beta   90.00
_cell.angle_gamma   90.00
#
_symmetry.space_group_name_H-M   'P 1'
#
loop_
_entity.id
_entity.type
_entity.pdbx_description
1 polymer ?
#
loop_
_entity_poly.entity_id
_entity_poly.type
_entity_poly.pdbx_seq_one_letter_code
_entity_poly.pdbx_strand_id
1 'polypeptide(L)'
;HAYAAAVGAPPSNAVEQLAMALLPLTGQEAEIVGCSWWAHMKAAKSSLGHQLHFDTEERTLISTGEVLHPLITTVTYLSDGKGKAKGRVAKGKAAGGAKGRAAGRLE
;
A
#
# COMPACT_ATOMS: atom_id res chain seq x y z
N HIS A 1 -1.11 -11.79 -2.73
CA HIS A 1 -1.87 -12.47 -1.66
C HIS A 1 -2.20 -11.44 -0.59
N ALA A 2 -3.45 -10.97 -0.48
CA ALA A 2 -3.83 -10.12 0.65
C ALA A 2 -4.19 -11.02 1.84
N TYR A 3 -3.44 -10.91 2.93
CA TYR A 3 -3.74 -11.56 4.20
C TYR A 3 -4.63 -10.59 4.98
N ALA A 4 -5.90 -10.95 5.20
CA ALA A 4 -6.64 -10.35 6.30
C ALA A 4 -6.07 -10.99 7.57
N ALA A 5 -5.16 -10.31 8.25
CA ALA A 5 -4.78 -10.73 9.59
C ALA A 5 -6.05 -10.73 10.44
N ALA A 6 -6.49 -11.92 10.86
CA ALA A 6 -7.65 -12.03 11.73
C ALA A 6 -7.36 -11.25 13.01
N VAL A 7 -8.17 -10.24 13.30
CA VAL A 7 -8.06 -9.43 14.51
C VAL A 7 -8.02 -10.37 15.72
N GLY A 8 -6.88 -10.42 16.43
CA GLY A 8 -6.67 -11.24 17.62
C GLY A 8 -5.84 -12.53 17.44
N ALA A 9 -5.45 -12.90 16.22
CA ALA A 9 -4.50 -14.00 16.02
C ALA A 9 -3.05 -13.52 16.22
N PRO A 10 -2.16 -14.33 16.80
CA PRO A 10 -0.73 -14.01 16.85
C PRO A 10 -0.15 -13.97 15.43
N PRO A 11 0.85 -13.11 15.16
CA PRO A 11 1.42 -12.98 13.83
C PRO A 11 2.23 -14.22 13.47
N SER A 12 1.99 -14.76 12.27
CA SER A 12 2.60 -15.98 11.74
C SER A 12 3.85 -15.72 10.88
N ASN A 13 4.09 -14.47 10.48
CA ASN A 13 5.20 -14.09 9.62
C ASN A 13 5.70 -12.66 9.93
N ALA A 14 6.86 -12.29 9.36
CA ALA A 14 7.50 -11.01 9.61
C ALA A 14 6.67 -9.81 9.14
N VAL A 15 5.85 -9.96 8.11
CA VAL A 15 4.98 -8.87 7.63
C VAL A 15 3.86 -8.62 8.63
N GLU A 16 3.22 -9.66 9.15
CA GLU A 16 2.20 -9.53 10.19
C GLU A 16 2.80 -8.94 11.48
N GLN A 17 3.99 -9.37 11.88
CA GLN A 17 4.70 -8.78 13.03
C GLN A 17 4.97 -7.28 12.82
N LEU A 18 5.44 -6.91 11.63
CA LEU A 18 5.68 -5.51 11.29
C LEU A 18 4.37 -4.70 11.28
N ALA A 19 3.31 -5.22 10.67
CA ALA A 19 2.01 -4.56 10.64
C ALA A 19 1.46 -4.31 12.06
N MET A 20 1.57 -5.31 12.94
CA MET A 20 1.17 -5.15 14.36
C MET A 20 2.03 -4.13 15.10
N ALA A 21 3.33 -4.05 14.81
CA ALA A 21 4.22 -3.05 15.40
C ALA A 21 3.96 -1.63 14.88
N LEU A 22 3.51 -1.50 13.63
CA LEU A 22 3.20 -0.20 13.01
C LEU A 22 1.81 0.31 13.37
N LEU A 23 0.84 -0.59 13.61
CA LEU A 23 -0.55 -0.22 13.85
C LEU A 23 -0.72 0.84 14.96
N PRO A 24 -0.10 0.71 16.15
CA PRO A 24 -0.20 1.73 17.20
C PRO A 24 0.39 3.09 16.82
N LEU A 25 1.32 3.12 15.86
CA LEU A 25 1.94 4.36 15.39
C LEU A 25 1.04 5.17 14.46
N THR A 26 -0.08 4.58 14.01
CA THR A 26 -1.04 5.26 13.14
C THR A 26 -1.96 6.20 13.90
N GLY A 27 -2.23 5.92 15.19
CA GLY A 27 -3.26 6.59 15.99
C GLY A 27 -4.68 6.44 15.42
N GLN A 28 -4.89 5.48 14.52
CA GLN A 28 -6.13 5.22 13.79
C GLN A 28 -6.52 3.73 13.85
N GLU A 29 -6.12 3.04 14.91
CA GLU A 29 -6.22 1.58 15.04
C GLU A 29 -7.67 1.10 14.95
N ALA A 30 -8.61 1.88 15.47
CA ALA A 30 -10.04 1.57 15.42
C ALA A 30 -10.65 1.67 14.02
N GLU A 31 -10.03 2.42 13.10
CA GLU A 31 -10.51 2.62 11.72
C GLU A 31 -9.88 1.62 10.74
N ILE A 32 -8.74 1.02 11.09
CA ILE A 32 -7.98 0.13 10.22
C ILE A 32 -8.55 -1.30 10.33
N VAL A 33 -9.29 -1.71 9.29
CA VAL A 33 -9.91 -3.04 9.20
C VAL A 33 -9.00 -4.11 8.57
N GLY A 34 -7.84 -3.73 8.06
CA GLY A 34 -6.88 -4.64 7.42
C GLY A 34 -5.72 -3.89 6.77
N CYS A 35 -4.79 -4.65 6.19
CA CYS A 35 -3.67 -4.09 5.43
C CYS A 35 -3.37 -4.93 4.18
N SER A 36 -2.85 -4.26 3.15
CA SER A 36 -2.27 -4.88 1.97
C SER A 36 -0.77 -4.65 1.98
N TRP A 37 -0.02 -5.62 1.46
CA TRP A 37 1.44 -5.52 1.41
C TRP A 37 1.98 -6.11 0.11
N TRP A 38 3.14 -5.60 -0.28
CA TRP A 38 3.91 -6.05 -1.42
C TRP A 38 5.39 -5.81 -1.15
N ALA A 39 6.24 -6.55 -1.86
CA ALA A 39 7.69 -6.38 -1.78
C ALA A 39 8.25 -6.17 -3.18
N HIS A 40 9.14 -5.18 -3.32
CA HIS A 40 9.88 -4.94 -4.56
C HIS A 40 11.37 -5.05 -4.29
N MET A 41 12.07 -5.75 -5.19
CA MET A 41 13.53 -5.77 -5.22
C MET A 41 14.01 -5.00 -6.45
N LYS A 42 14.90 -4.04 -6.23
CA LYS A 42 15.53 -3.30 -7.31
C LYS A 42 16.85 -3.96 -7.68
N ALA A 43 16.97 -4.44 -8.92
CA ALA A 43 18.24 -4.93 -9.44
C ALA A 43 19.26 -3.78 -9.53
N ALA A 44 20.51 -4.04 -9.15
CA ALA A 44 21.58 -3.04 -9.02
C ALA A 44 21.85 -2.20 -10.29
N LYS A 45 21.44 -2.68 -11.47
CA LYS A 45 21.71 -2.05 -12.78
C LYS A 45 20.48 -1.50 -13.50
N SER A 46 19.28 -1.61 -12.92
CA SER A 46 18.05 -1.05 -13.51
C SER A 46 17.69 0.27 -12.81
N SER A 47 17.67 1.36 -13.57
CA SER A 47 17.40 2.72 -13.07
C SER A 47 15.96 3.19 -13.28
N LEU A 48 15.07 2.35 -13.81
CA LEU A 48 13.66 2.72 -13.97
C LEU A 48 13.01 2.83 -12.59
N GLY A 49 12.68 4.06 -12.19
CA GLY A 49 11.86 4.32 -11.00
C GLY A 49 10.41 3.90 -11.24
N HIS A 50 9.62 3.85 -10.18
CA HIS A 50 8.17 3.72 -10.30
C HIS A 50 7.58 5.03 -10.83
N GLN A 51 6.53 4.92 -11.65
CA GLN A 51 5.73 6.08 -12.03
C GLN A 51 5.08 6.68 -10.78
N LEU A 52 4.85 7.99 -10.81
CA LEU A 52 4.08 8.66 -9.75
C LEU A 52 2.65 8.12 -9.76
N HIS A 53 2.18 7.60 -8.63
CA HIS A 53 0.83 7.07 -8.47
C HIS A 53 0.32 7.29 -7.05
N PHE A 54 -0.99 7.10 -6.88
CA PHE A 54 -1.62 6.95 -5.57
C PHE A 54 -1.81 5.46 -5.30
N ASP A 55 -1.60 5.04 -4.05
CA ASP A 55 -1.91 3.67 -3.64
C ASP A 55 -3.40 3.41 -3.74
N THR A 56 -3.79 2.25 -4.25
CA THR A 56 -5.21 1.86 -4.40
C THR A 56 -5.42 0.42 -3.96
N GLU A 57 -6.61 0.12 -3.42
CA GLU A 57 -7.01 -1.25 -3.15
C GLU A 57 -7.48 -1.91 -4.46
N GLU A 58 -6.58 -2.68 -5.07
CA GLU A 58 -6.77 -3.23 -6.41
C GLU A 58 -7.95 -4.20 -6.52
N ARG A 59 -8.27 -4.98 -5.47
CA ARG A 59 -9.35 -5.97 -5.58
C ARG A 59 -10.72 -5.31 -5.71
N THR A 60 -10.97 -4.26 -4.94
CA THR A 60 -12.20 -3.48 -4.97
C THR A 60 -12.29 -2.75 -6.30
N LEU A 61 -11.18 -2.12 -6.74
CA LEU A 61 -11.13 -1.48 -8.04
C LEU A 61 -11.47 -2.45 -9.18
N ILE A 62 -10.90 -3.67 -9.18
CA ILE A 62 -11.14 -4.67 -10.21
C ILE A 62 -12.57 -5.23 -10.15
N SER A 63 -13.10 -5.46 -8.94
CA SER A 63 -14.39 -6.14 -8.75
C SER A 63 -15.61 -5.22 -8.85
N THR A 64 -15.49 -3.96 -8.39
CA THR A 64 -16.62 -3.02 -8.32
C THR A 64 -16.41 -1.77 -9.19
N GLY A 65 -15.17 -1.51 -9.63
CA GLY A 65 -14.81 -0.26 -10.29
C GLY A 65 -14.66 0.92 -9.33
N GLU A 66 -14.73 0.69 -8.02
CA GLU A 66 -14.58 1.72 -7.00
C GLU A 66 -13.11 1.92 -6.62
N VAL A 67 -12.67 3.17 -6.61
CA VAL A 67 -11.31 3.53 -6.18
C VAL A 67 -11.30 3.75 -4.67
N LEU A 68 -10.67 2.82 -3.95
CA LEU A 68 -10.38 2.97 -2.53
C LEU A 68 -8.89 3.24 -2.33
N HIS A 69 -8.57 4.19 -1.45
CA HIS A 69 -7.21 4.50 -1.02
C HIS A 69 -6.98 4.01 0.41
N PRO A 70 -5.79 3.51 0.75
CA PRO A 70 -5.46 3.17 2.13
C PRO A 70 -5.48 4.45 3.00
N LEU A 71 -5.97 4.34 4.23
CA LEU A 71 -5.94 5.43 5.20
C LEU A 71 -4.50 5.85 5.53
N ILE A 72 -3.60 4.87 5.60
CA ILE A 72 -2.18 5.05 5.88
C ILE A 72 -1.36 4.18 4.92
N THR A 73 -0.32 4.77 4.33
CA THR A 73 0.71 4.06 3.56
C THR A 73 2.04 4.11 4.30
N THR A 74 2.71 2.97 4.41
CA THR A 74 4.08 2.87 4.92
C THR A 74 4.99 2.17 3.92
N VAL A 75 6.22 2.66 3.74
CA VAL A 75 7.25 2.01 2.91
C VAL A 75 8.46 1.69 3.78
N THR A 76 8.77 0.40 3.90
CA THR A 76 9.96 -0.07 4.61
C THR A 76 11.05 -0.45 3.60
N TYR A 77 12.20 0.20 3.70
CA TYR A 77 13.36 -0.11 2.86
C TYR A 77 14.29 -1.10 3.57
N LEU A 78 14.49 -2.25 2.94
CA LEU A 78 15.52 -3.21 3.35
C LEU A 78 16.75 -3.01 2.46
N SER A 79 17.91 -2.78 3.06
CA SER A 79 19.18 -2.68 2.35
C SER A 79 20.24 -3.54 3.03
N ASP A 80 21.24 -3.98 2.26
CA ASP A 80 22.43 -4.68 2.75
C ASP A 80 23.43 -3.75 3.49
N GLY A 81 22.98 -2.54 3.86
CA GLY A 81 23.81 -1.49 4.45
C GLY A 81 24.67 -0.70 3.44
N LYS A 82 24.70 -1.08 2.15
CA LYS A 82 25.53 -0.40 1.13
C LYS A 82 24.76 0.60 0.25
N GLY A 83 23.43 0.60 0.35
CA GLY A 83 22.54 1.49 -0.41
C GLY A 83 21.83 2.56 0.44
N LYS A 84 21.65 3.75 -0.13
CA LYS A 84 20.79 4.81 0.44
C LYS A 84 19.36 4.62 -0.09
N ALA A 85 18.36 4.53 0.78
CA ALA A 85 16.95 4.57 0.39
C ALA A 85 16.63 5.89 -0.34
N LYS A 86 15.85 5.83 -1.42
CA LYS A 86 15.40 7.01 -2.18
C LYS A 86 13.91 6.88 -2.44
N GLY A 87 13.11 7.72 -1.80
CA GLY A 87 11.68 7.89 -2.07
C GLY A 87 11.34 9.37 -2.20
N ARG A 88 10.36 9.70 -3.04
CA ARG A 88 9.76 11.04 -3.08
C ARG A 88 8.28 10.90 -2.79
N VAL A 89 7.80 11.65 -1.80
CA VAL A 89 6.37 11.78 -1.50
C VAL A 89 5.94 13.16 -2.00
N ALA A 90 4.88 13.21 -2.80
CA ALA A 90 4.24 14.45 -3.22
C ALA A 90 2.89 14.59 -2.50
N LYS A 91 2.58 15.79 -1.99
CA LYS A 91 1.23 16.06 -1.48
C LYS A 91 0.28 16.25 -2.67
N GLY A 92 -0.63 15.30 -2.88
CA GLY A 92 -1.77 15.49 -3.77
C GLY A 92 -2.87 16.27 -3.06
N LYS A 93 -3.55 17.20 -3.76
CA LYS A 93 -4.88 17.65 -3.32
C LYS A 93 -5.86 16.52 -3.68
N ALA A 94 -6.59 16.00 -2.69
CA ALA A 94 -7.70 15.10 -2.96
C ALA A 94 -8.70 15.84 -3.87
N ALA A 95 -8.91 15.35 -5.09
CA ALA A 95 -10.04 15.78 -5.89
C ALA A 95 -11.29 15.28 -5.15
N GLY A 96 -12.19 16.20 -4.78
CA GLY A 96 -13.45 15.88 -4.11
C GLY A 96 -14.15 14.73 -4.83
N GLY A 97 -14.69 13.79 -4.04
CA GLY A 97 -15.20 12.50 -4.50
C GLY A 97 -15.98 12.58 -5.80
N ALA A 98 -15.35 12.12 -6.88
CA ALA A 98 -16.05 11.81 -8.11
C ALA A 98 -16.45 10.34 -8.04
N LYS A 99 -17.75 10.08 -7.94
CA LYS A 99 -18.34 8.78 -8.33
C LYS A 99 -18.13 8.60 -9.84
N GLY A 100 -16.90 8.27 -10.23
CA GLY A 100 -16.53 7.99 -11.61
C GLY A 100 -16.74 6.52 -11.90
N ARG A 101 -17.80 6.18 -12.63
CA ARG A 101 -18.01 4.85 -13.19
C ARG A 101 -16.89 4.61 -14.21
N ALA A 102 -16.04 3.60 -14.01
CA ALA A 102 -15.07 3.19 -15.01
C ALA A 102 -15.82 2.74 -16.28
N ALA A 103 -15.83 3.61 -17.29
CA ALA A 103 -16.42 3.34 -18.59
C ALA A 103 -15.38 2.76 -19.53
N GLY A 104 -15.75 1.67 -20.20
CA GLY A 104 -15.26 1.36 -21.54
C GLY A 104 -14.09 0.38 -21.62
N ARG A 105 -14.46 -0.88 -21.87
CA ARG A 105 -13.68 -1.92 -22.54
C ARG A 105 -12.96 -1.35 -23.77
N LEU A 106 -11.66 -1.59 -23.88
CA LEU A 106 -10.92 -1.45 -25.14
C LEU A 106 -10.96 -2.82 -25.84
N GLU A 107 -11.47 -2.84 -27.07
CA GLU A 107 -11.25 -3.91 -28.05
C GLU A 107 -9.82 -3.84 -28.61
#